data_AF-A0A258QC74-F1
#
_entry.id   AF-A0A258QC74-F1
#
_cell.length_a   1.000
_cell.length_b   1.000
_cell.length_c   1.000
_cell.angle_alpha   90.00
_cell.angle_beta   90.00
_cell.angle_gamma   90.00
#
_symmetry.space_group_name_H-M   'P 1'
#
loop_
_entity.id
_entity.type
_entity.pdbx_description
1 polymer ?
#
loop_
_entity_poly.entity_id
_entity_poly.type
_entity_poly.pdbx_seq_one_letter_code
_entity_poly.pdbx_strand_id
1 'polypeptide(L)'
;MDEDCANNTYSDTIATRFPPEPNGFLHFGHAKSIFLNFGLAQDYAAQCPKSHCNLRFDDTNPTKEETEYVDAIREDVAWLGFDTQGQALYASDYFERLYHCAEQLIQTGLAYVDSQDSESLRAKRGTLTEAGTNSPYRDRSIEENLDLFRRMRAGEFPDGAHILRAKIDMASPNMNMRDPAIYRIRHAHHHRTGDAWCIYPMYDFAHCVSDAIEGISHSLCTLEFADHRPLYEWFLGQLAELGEFKRPLPQQIEFSRLNLTYVVLSKRKLIQLVTGGHVDGWNDPRLPTLKGARRRGFTPQGFKLFADRIGISKSDSLIDYQVLEDCMREDLNERAERRVAVLDPIKLILSNFPENHAEPCLAPNHPHHPELGKREIQLTRELWIEREDFMIEPSKGFFRLTPGKEVRLRYGYIVKCTGFDVNDNGQITCVYAEYDPTTKSGTPGSEARKVKGNIHWLSCAHSVPAE
;
A
#
# COMPACT_ATOMS: atom_id res chain seq x y z
N MET A 1 22.07 -11.41 0.82
CA MET A 1 21.44 -11.95 -0.41
C MET A 1 22.47 -12.35 -1.45
N ASP A 2 23.02 -11.48 -2.31
CA ASP A 2 24.02 -11.91 -3.33
C ASP A 2 25.19 -12.70 -2.74
N GLU A 3 25.78 -12.20 -1.65
CA GLU A 3 26.86 -12.89 -0.93
C GLU A 3 26.38 -14.23 -0.35
N ASP A 4 25.16 -14.31 0.19
CA ASP A 4 24.60 -15.54 0.73
C ASP A 4 24.31 -16.58 -0.35
N CYS A 5 23.82 -16.15 -1.52
CA CYS A 5 23.64 -17.01 -2.69
C CYS A 5 24.99 -17.55 -3.17
N ALA A 6 26.00 -16.68 -3.29
CA ALA A 6 27.34 -17.06 -3.70
C ALA A 6 28.00 -18.05 -2.73
N ASN A 7 27.77 -17.87 -1.43
CA ASN A 7 28.30 -18.73 -0.37
C ASN A 7 27.43 -19.96 -0.09
N ASN A 8 26.27 -20.10 -0.75
CA ASN A 8 25.25 -21.09 -0.42
C ASN A 8 24.84 -21.09 1.06
N THR A 9 24.83 -19.93 1.73
CA THR A 9 24.52 -19.80 3.16
C THR A 9 23.19 -20.50 3.47
N TYR A 10 22.13 -20.17 2.72
CA TYR A 10 20.79 -20.74 2.84
C TYR A 10 20.50 -21.79 1.76
N SER A 11 21.54 -22.51 1.30
CA SER A 11 21.44 -23.44 0.17
C SER A 11 20.89 -22.76 -1.09
N ASP A 12 19.86 -23.31 -1.72
CA ASP A 12 19.25 -22.83 -2.97
C ASP A 12 17.98 -21.99 -2.75
N THR A 13 17.86 -21.33 -1.58
CA THR A 13 16.62 -20.65 -1.15
C THR A 13 16.87 -19.23 -0.65
N ILE A 14 16.18 -18.25 -1.23
CA ILE A 14 15.92 -16.95 -0.61
C ILE A 14 14.45 -16.91 -0.18
N ALA A 15 14.21 -16.94 1.13
CA ALA A 15 12.89 -16.90 1.72
C ALA A 15 12.67 -15.56 2.42
N THR A 16 11.68 -14.81 1.96
CA THR A 16 11.20 -13.55 2.55
C THR A 16 9.76 -13.69 3.02
N ARG A 17 9.22 -12.67 3.69
CA ARG A 17 7.80 -12.64 4.06
C ARG A 17 7.27 -11.22 4.14
N PHE A 18 5.99 -11.06 3.81
CA PHE A 18 5.20 -9.89 4.16
C PHE A 18 4.28 -10.24 5.34
N PRO A 19 4.54 -9.72 6.56
CA PRO A 19 3.84 -10.14 7.77
C PRO A 19 2.89 -9.06 8.34
N PRO A 20 1.80 -8.63 7.66
CA PRO A 20 0.90 -7.62 8.20
C PRO A 20 0.10 -8.12 9.41
N GLU A 21 -0.16 -7.25 10.37
CA GLU A 21 -1.18 -7.47 11.40
C GLU A 21 -2.58 -7.32 10.74
N PRO A 22 -3.52 -8.27 10.92
CA PRO A 22 -4.86 -8.21 10.31
C PRO A 22 -5.80 -7.31 11.10
N ASN A 23 -5.41 -6.05 11.31
CA ASN A 23 -6.14 -5.09 12.15
C ASN A 23 -6.48 -3.78 11.43
N GLY A 24 -6.20 -3.67 10.14
CA GLY A 24 -6.51 -2.50 9.32
C GLY A 24 -6.20 -2.73 7.85
N PHE A 25 -6.70 -1.82 7.00
CA PHE A 25 -6.45 -1.85 5.56
C PHE A 25 -5.01 -1.47 5.21
N LEU A 26 -4.49 -2.08 4.14
CA LEU A 26 -3.19 -1.71 3.60
C LEU A 26 -3.22 -0.32 2.96
N HIS A 27 -2.04 0.28 2.85
CA HIS A 27 -1.84 1.64 2.36
C HIS A 27 -0.56 1.72 1.52
N PHE A 28 -0.26 2.86 0.92
CA PHE A 28 0.87 3.01 -0.02
C PHE A 28 2.21 2.57 0.57
N GLY A 29 2.44 2.79 1.87
CA GLY A 29 3.64 2.28 2.56
C GLY A 29 3.77 0.76 2.56
N HIS A 30 2.64 0.03 2.62
CA HIS A 30 2.63 -1.43 2.55
C HIS A 30 2.95 -1.92 1.14
N ALA A 31 2.53 -1.20 0.09
CA ALA A 31 2.93 -1.54 -1.28
C ALA A 31 4.46 -1.56 -1.45
N LYS A 32 5.19 -0.60 -0.84
CA LYS A 32 6.68 -0.63 -0.82
C LYS A 32 7.21 -1.94 -0.23
N SER A 33 6.67 -2.36 0.91
CA SER A 33 7.09 -3.60 1.59
C SER A 33 6.71 -4.86 0.81
N ILE A 34 5.53 -4.88 0.17
CA ILE A 34 5.07 -5.98 -0.68
C ILE A 34 5.99 -6.13 -1.90
N PHE A 35 6.19 -5.06 -2.66
CA PHE A 35 7.07 -5.09 -3.84
C PHE A 35 8.51 -5.46 -3.46
N LEU A 36 8.98 -5.04 -2.29
CA LEU A 36 10.29 -5.44 -1.79
C LEU A 36 10.36 -6.95 -1.50
N ASN A 37 9.48 -7.46 -0.64
CA ASN A 37 9.58 -8.84 -0.17
C ASN A 37 9.29 -9.84 -1.29
N PHE A 38 8.18 -9.66 -2.01
CA PHE A 38 7.82 -10.55 -3.10
C PHE A 38 8.72 -10.35 -4.33
N GLY A 39 9.10 -9.12 -4.64
CA GLY A 39 10.00 -8.82 -5.76
C GLY A 39 11.36 -9.47 -5.59
N LEU A 40 11.97 -9.36 -4.40
CA LEU A 40 13.27 -10.02 -4.15
C LEU A 40 13.20 -11.54 -4.30
N ALA A 41 12.14 -12.18 -3.80
CA ALA A 41 11.98 -13.63 -3.99
C ALA A 41 11.90 -14.01 -5.48
N GLN A 42 11.24 -13.20 -6.32
CA GLN A 42 11.17 -13.40 -7.76
C GLN A 42 12.51 -13.13 -8.46
N ASP A 43 13.19 -12.04 -8.10
CA ASP A 43 14.48 -11.64 -8.70
C ASP A 43 15.56 -12.71 -8.46
N TYR A 44 15.54 -13.35 -7.29
CA TYR A 44 16.49 -14.40 -6.94
C TYR A 44 16.09 -15.82 -7.40
N ALA A 45 14.89 -16.01 -7.95
CA ALA A 45 14.40 -17.34 -8.36
C ALA A 45 15.29 -18.02 -9.41
N ALA A 46 16.01 -17.24 -10.24
CA ALA A 46 16.94 -17.79 -11.23
C ALA A 46 18.22 -18.38 -10.60
N GLN A 47 18.71 -17.78 -9.50
CA GLN A 47 19.93 -18.23 -8.80
C GLN A 47 19.62 -19.24 -7.70
N CYS A 48 18.49 -19.05 -7.02
CA CYS A 48 17.99 -19.86 -5.92
C CYS A 48 16.58 -20.34 -6.28
N PRO A 49 16.43 -21.50 -6.97
CA PRO A 49 15.17 -21.96 -7.53
C PRO A 49 14.04 -22.22 -6.51
N LYS A 50 14.37 -22.33 -5.23
CA LYS A 50 13.38 -22.51 -4.14
C LYS A 50 12.99 -21.19 -3.48
N SER A 51 13.43 -20.06 -4.01
CA SER A 51 13.10 -18.73 -3.46
C SER A 51 11.60 -18.47 -3.49
N HIS A 52 11.09 -17.92 -2.39
CA HIS A 52 9.68 -17.67 -2.20
C HIS A 52 9.46 -16.53 -1.21
N CYS A 53 8.26 -15.96 -1.23
CA CYS A 53 7.83 -14.96 -0.25
C CYS A 53 6.52 -15.42 0.38
N ASN A 54 6.50 -15.53 1.70
CA ASN A 54 5.31 -15.88 2.46
C ASN A 54 4.42 -14.64 2.67
N LEU A 55 3.10 -14.82 2.58
CA LEU A 55 2.14 -13.91 3.22
C LEU A 55 1.80 -14.50 4.58
N ARG A 56 2.19 -13.81 5.65
CA ARG A 56 1.86 -14.20 7.02
C ARG A 56 0.98 -13.17 7.68
N PHE A 57 -0.09 -13.59 8.32
CA PHE A 57 -0.80 -12.73 9.26
C PHE A 57 -0.13 -12.83 10.63
N ASP A 58 0.38 -11.71 11.15
CA ASP A 58 0.94 -11.64 12.49
C ASP A 58 -0.21 -11.44 13.50
N ASP A 59 -1.05 -12.47 13.61
CA ASP A 59 -2.32 -12.50 14.35
C ASP A 59 -2.13 -12.94 15.79
N THR A 60 -1.33 -12.17 16.54
CA THR A 60 -1.00 -12.48 17.95
C THR A 60 -1.86 -11.70 18.94
N ASN A 61 -2.72 -10.80 18.46
CA ASN A 61 -3.51 -9.90 19.29
C ASN A 61 -5.02 -10.10 19.11
N PRO A 62 -5.67 -10.93 19.96
CA PRO A 62 -7.05 -11.38 19.76
C PRO A 62 -8.10 -10.26 19.76
N THR A 63 -7.78 -9.07 20.28
CA THR A 63 -8.77 -7.99 20.45
C THR A 63 -8.88 -7.01 19.28
N LYS A 64 -7.96 -7.07 18.31
CA LYS A 64 -7.86 -6.06 17.24
C LYS A 64 -8.00 -6.65 15.84
N GLU A 65 -8.15 -7.96 15.74
CA GLU A 65 -7.97 -8.71 14.51
C GLU A 65 -9.31 -9.24 14.03
N GLU A 66 -9.60 -9.00 12.76
CA GLU A 66 -10.90 -9.33 12.16
C GLU A 66 -10.69 -9.99 10.78
N THR A 67 -11.55 -10.96 10.45
CA THR A 67 -11.53 -11.67 9.16
C THR A 67 -11.68 -10.71 7.97
N GLU A 68 -12.41 -9.59 8.13
CA GLU A 68 -12.52 -8.58 7.08
C GLU A 68 -11.15 -8.01 6.65
N TYR A 69 -10.23 -7.78 7.60
CA TYR A 69 -8.90 -7.27 7.28
C TYR A 69 -8.03 -8.34 6.63
N VAL A 70 -8.16 -9.60 7.06
CA VAL A 70 -7.48 -10.74 6.42
C VAL A 70 -7.86 -10.80 4.93
N ASP A 71 -9.15 -10.75 4.62
CA ASP A 71 -9.66 -10.82 3.25
C ASP A 71 -9.22 -9.61 2.42
N ALA A 72 -9.31 -8.40 2.99
CA ALA A 72 -8.89 -7.18 2.31
C ALA A 72 -7.38 -7.15 2.02
N ILE A 73 -6.54 -7.62 2.96
CA ILE A 73 -5.08 -7.73 2.76
C ILE A 73 -4.77 -8.70 1.61
N ARG A 74 -5.43 -9.85 1.57
CA ARG A 74 -5.24 -10.84 0.47
C ARG A 74 -5.65 -10.24 -0.86
N GLU A 75 -6.78 -9.54 -0.90
CA GLU A 75 -7.28 -8.87 -2.10
C GLU A 75 -6.30 -7.80 -2.59
N ASP A 76 -5.74 -6.99 -1.68
CA ASP A 76 -4.78 -5.94 -2.02
C ASP A 76 -3.44 -6.51 -2.52
N VAL A 77 -2.93 -7.58 -1.90
CA VAL A 77 -1.70 -8.28 -2.34
C VAL A 77 -1.91 -8.91 -3.73
N ALA A 78 -3.03 -9.59 -3.95
CA ALA A 78 -3.38 -10.16 -5.24
C ALA A 78 -3.58 -9.08 -6.31
N TRP A 79 -4.22 -7.95 -5.95
CA TRP A 79 -4.38 -6.82 -6.85
C TRP A 79 -3.03 -6.24 -7.30
N LEU A 80 -2.04 -6.19 -6.40
CA LEU A 80 -0.68 -5.77 -6.75
C LEU A 80 0.07 -6.77 -7.66
N GLY A 81 -0.53 -7.92 -7.98
CA GLY A 81 0.02 -8.91 -8.91
C GLY A 81 0.81 -10.03 -8.25
N PHE A 82 0.72 -10.18 -6.93
CA PHE A 82 1.41 -11.24 -6.20
C PHE A 82 0.44 -12.36 -5.82
N ASP A 83 0.73 -13.56 -6.32
CA ASP A 83 -0.01 -14.78 -5.96
C ASP A 83 0.61 -15.41 -4.72
N THR A 84 -0.18 -15.56 -3.66
CA THR A 84 0.23 -16.25 -2.43
C THR A 84 -0.08 -17.75 -2.48
N GLN A 85 -0.43 -18.29 -3.66
CA GLN A 85 -0.70 -19.69 -3.96
C GLN A 85 -1.66 -20.38 -2.96
N GLY A 86 -2.60 -19.60 -2.40
CA GLY A 86 -3.59 -20.09 -1.44
C GLY A 86 -3.06 -20.45 -0.05
N GLN A 87 -1.78 -20.27 0.27
CA GLN A 87 -1.20 -20.60 1.58
C GLN A 87 -0.81 -19.33 2.35
N ALA A 88 -1.82 -18.54 2.74
CA ALA A 88 -1.57 -17.56 3.78
C ALA A 88 -1.24 -18.28 5.08
N LEU A 89 -0.13 -17.90 5.71
CA LEU A 89 0.30 -18.40 7.00
C LEU A 89 -0.25 -17.50 8.10
N TYR A 90 -0.36 -18.04 9.32
CA TYR A 90 -0.87 -17.32 10.48
C TYR A 90 0.05 -17.62 11.65
N ALA A 91 0.50 -16.57 12.35
CA ALA A 91 1.32 -16.73 13.56
C ALA A 91 0.57 -17.55 14.63
N SER A 92 -0.77 -17.47 14.64
CA SER A 92 -1.63 -18.27 15.51
C SER A 92 -1.57 -19.78 15.26
N ASP A 93 -1.24 -20.22 14.05
CA ASP A 93 -1.00 -21.64 13.75
C ASP A 93 0.28 -22.15 14.46
N TYR A 94 1.14 -21.24 14.95
CA TYR A 94 2.39 -21.54 15.64
C TYR A 94 2.30 -21.45 17.16
N PHE A 95 1.14 -21.16 17.76
CA PHE A 95 1.03 -20.94 19.22
C PHE A 95 1.54 -22.12 20.06
N GLU A 96 1.25 -23.36 19.69
CA GLU A 96 1.82 -24.52 20.40
C GLU A 96 3.35 -24.57 20.31
N ARG A 97 3.90 -24.27 19.13
CA ARG A 97 5.36 -24.26 18.92
C ARG A 97 6.01 -23.12 19.71
N LEU A 98 5.41 -21.94 19.70
CA LEU A 98 5.82 -20.77 20.49
C LEU A 98 5.79 -21.07 21.98
N TYR A 99 4.72 -21.71 22.46
CA TYR A 99 4.57 -22.12 23.86
C TYR A 99 5.65 -23.14 24.27
N HIS A 100 5.90 -24.16 23.43
CA HIS A 100 6.99 -25.13 23.65
C HIS A 100 8.35 -24.43 23.75
N CYS A 101 8.68 -23.53 22.81
CA CYS A 101 9.92 -22.77 22.84
C CYS A 101 10.03 -21.92 24.13
N ALA A 102 8.93 -21.34 24.62
CA ALA A 102 8.92 -20.63 25.89
C ALA A 102 9.17 -21.55 27.09
N GLU A 103 8.60 -22.76 27.11
CA GLU A 103 8.90 -23.77 28.15
C GLU A 103 10.39 -24.16 28.13
N GLN A 104 11.02 -24.30 26.96
CA GLN A 104 12.46 -24.59 26.85
C GLN A 104 13.33 -23.47 27.43
N LEU A 105 12.96 -22.21 27.20
CA LEU A 105 13.65 -21.06 27.80
C LEU A 105 13.50 -21.08 29.34
N ILE A 106 12.34 -21.47 29.88
CA ILE A 106 12.16 -21.61 31.33
C ILE A 106 13.02 -22.76 31.87
N GLN A 107 13.02 -23.92 31.20
CA GLN A 107 13.77 -25.12 31.60
C GLN A 107 15.28 -24.88 31.68
N THR A 108 15.78 -23.92 30.92
CA THR A 108 17.20 -23.53 30.89
C THR A 108 17.50 -22.26 31.69
N GLY A 109 16.53 -21.76 32.45
CA GLY A 109 16.69 -20.58 33.31
C GLY A 109 16.76 -19.25 32.56
N LEU A 110 16.45 -19.25 31.26
CA LEU A 110 16.47 -18.08 30.36
C LEU A 110 15.14 -17.33 30.33
N ALA A 111 14.11 -17.81 31.03
CA ALA A 111 12.84 -17.10 31.21
C ALA A 111 12.27 -17.34 32.61
N TYR A 112 11.45 -16.41 33.09
CA TYR A 112 10.79 -16.49 34.38
C TYR A 112 9.41 -15.80 34.34
N VAL A 113 8.49 -16.26 35.18
CA VAL A 113 7.20 -15.62 35.37
C VAL A 113 7.37 -14.44 36.33
N ASP A 114 6.91 -13.26 35.92
CA ASP A 114 6.90 -12.05 36.73
C ASP A 114 5.46 -11.78 37.21
N SER A 115 5.32 -11.51 38.50
CA SER A 115 4.03 -11.26 39.16
C SER A 115 3.92 -9.82 39.69
N GLN A 116 4.78 -8.92 39.23
CA GLN A 116 4.65 -7.49 39.49
C GLN A 116 3.52 -6.88 38.65
N ASP A 117 2.87 -5.84 39.18
CA ASP A 117 1.95 -5.01 38.41
C ASP A 117 2.68 -4.19 37.32
N SER A 118 1.91 -3.66 36.36
CA SER A 118 2.46 -2.92 35.22
C SER A 118 3.21 -1.65 35.59
N GLU A 119 2.83 -0.96 36.67
CA GLU A 119 3.48 0.27 37.11
C GLU A 119 4.85 -0.05 37.71
N SER A 120 4.90 -1.08 38.57
CA SER A 120 6.11 -1.63 39.15
C SER A 120 7.09 -2.15 38.10
N LEU A 121 6.61 -2.85 37.06
CA LEU A 121 7.43 -3.30 35.94
C LEU A 121 8.06 -2.12 35.19
N ARG A 122 7.25 -1.09 34.89
CA ARG A 122 7.71 0.10 34.18
C ARG A 122 8.74 0.89 34.99
N ALA A 123 8.50 1.06 36.29
CA ALA A 123 9.44 1.75 37.18
C ALA A 123 10.80 1.03 37.27
N LYS A 124 10.80 -0.30 37.34
CA LYS A 124 12.03 -1.10 37.43
C LYS A 124 12.76 -1.28 36.12
N ARG A 125 12.11 -1.03 34.97
CA ARG A 125 12.77 -1.10 33.66
C ARG A 125 13.87 -0.02 33.50
N GLY A 126 13.85 1.02 34.34
CA GLY A 126 14.79 2.13 34.27
C GLY A 126 14.49 3.05 33.08
N THR A 127 15.48 3.87 32.72
CA THR A 127 15.39 4.84 31.61
C THR A 127 16.55 4.66 30.63
N LEU A 128 16.63 5.52 29.61
CA LEU A 128 17.78 5.55 28.70
C LEU A 128 19.08 5.97 29.41
N THR A 129 18.99 6.61 30.58
CA THR A 129 20.14 7.07 31.37
C THR A 129 20.36 6.24 32.64
N GLU A 130 19.34 5.56 33.14
CA GLU A 130 19.40 4.79 34.39
C GLU A 130 19.16 3.29 34.12
N ALA A 131 20.03 2.45 34.67
CA ALA A 131 19.91 1.00 34.57
C ALA A 131 18.61 0.49 35.22
N GLY A 132 18.07 -0.60 34.68
CA GLY A 132 16.95 -1.29 35.29
C GLY A 132 17.36 -2.09 36.53
N THR A 133 16.37 -2.49 37.32
CA THR A 133 16.56 -3.33 38.51
C THR A 133 15.81 -4.65 38.37
N ASN A 134 16.41 -5.72 38.87
CA ASN A 134 15.82 -7.05 38.79
C ASN A 134 14.45 -7.11 39.48
N SER A 135 13.52 -7.84 38.87
CA SER A 135 12.27 -8.22 39.53
C SER A 135 12.57 -9.09 40.76
N PRO A 136 11.80 -8.98 41.86
CA PRO A 136 11.93 -9.89 42.99
C PRO A 136 11.57 -11.33 42.62
N TYR A 137 10.88 -11.53 41.49
CA TYR A 137 10.52 -12.84 40.96
C TYR A 137 11.54 -13.38 39.95
N ARG A 138 12.61 -12.62 39.65
CA ARG A 138 13.61 -12.99 38.64
C ARG A 138 14.30 -14.32 38.95
N ASP A 139 14.50 -14.61 40.24
CA ASP A 139 15.24 -15.79 40.70
C ASP A 139 14.33 -16.95 41.18
N ARG A 140 13.06 -16.95 40.74
CA ARG A 140 12.17 -18.13 40.88
C ARG A 140 12.83 -19.39 40.34
N SER A 141 12.56 -20.53 40.96
CA SER A 141 13.08 -21.82 40.49
C SER A 141 12.47 -22.20 39.14
N ILE A 142 13.12 -23.12 38.43
CA ILE A 142 12.62 -23.63 37.13
C ILE A 142 11.24 -24.26 37.33
N GLU A 143 11.06 -25.03 38.40
CA GLU A 143 9.82 -25.74 38.73
C GLU A 143 8.67 -24.77 39.02
N GLU A 144 8.91 -23.71 39.81
CA GLU A 144 7.92 -22.69 40.11
C GLU A 144 7.49 -21.94 38.84
N ASN A 145 8.45 -21.58 37.98
CA ASN A 145 8.15 -20.89 36.73
C ASN A 145 7.33 -21.76 35.76
N LEU A 146 7.65 -23.06 35.64
CA LEU A 146 6.89 -23.98 34.80
C LEU A 146 5.46 -24.20 35.33
N ASP A 147 5.30 -24.36 36.64
CA ASP A 147 3.98 -24.48 37.27
C ASP A 147 3.12 -23.24 36.98
N LEU A 148 3.65 -22.05 37.29
CA LEU A 148 2.95 -20.79 37.07
C LEU A 148 2.61 -20.59 35.59
N PHE A 149 3.55 -20.83 34.67
CA PHE A 149 3.31 -20.62 33.24
C PHE A 149 2.23 -21.57 32.68
N ARG A 150 2.19 -22.82 33.15
CA ARG A 150 1.12 -23.78 32.80
C ARG A 150 -0.24 -23.36 33.37
N ARG A 151 -0.28 -22.84 34.60
CA ARG A 151 -1.51 -22.31 35.22
C ARG A 151 -1.99 -21.02 34.54
N MET A 152 -1.07 -20.20 34.05
CA MET A 152 -1.39 -19.08 33.17
C MET A 152 -2.06 -19.57 31.89
N ARG A 153 -1.50 -20.60 31.21
CA ARG A 153 -2.13 -21.23 30.03
C ARG A 153 -3.50 -21.84 30.34
N ALA A 154 -3.69 -22.38 31.54
CA ALA A 154 -4.94 -22.96 31.99
C ALA A 154 -6.02 -21.92 32.38
N GLY A 155 -5.72 -20.62 32.33
CA GLY A 155 -6.68 -19.54 32.62
C GLY A 155 -6.97 -19.33 34.11
N GLU A 156 -6.06 -19.75 35.00
CA GLU A 156 -6.28 -19.64 36.46
C GLU A 156 -6.22 -18.19 36.96
N PHE A 157 -5.45 -17.33 36.30
CA PHE A 157 -5.16 -15.96 36.75
C PHE A 157 -5.84 -14.92 35.87
N PRO A 158 -6.27 -13.76 36.41
CA PRO A 158 -6.88 -12.71 35.60
C PRO A 158 -5.88 -12.00 34.69
N ASP A 159 -6.40 -11.25 33.72
CA ASP A 159 -5.63 -10.38 32.82
C ASP A 159 -4.60 -9.52 33.58
N GLY A 160 -3.36 -9.54 33.11
CA GLY A 160 -2.28 -8.72 33.67
C GLY A 160 -1.74 -9.18 35.02
N ALA A 161 -2.26 -10.26 35.62
CA ALA A 161 -1.75 -10.78 36.89
C ALA A 161 -0.30 -11.25 36.78
N HIS A 162 0.03 -11.94 35.69
CA HIS A 162 1.37 -12.46 35.41
C HIS A 162 1.77 -12.22 33.95
N ILE A 163 3.07 -12.13 33.72
CA ILE A 163 3.69 -12.18 32.39
C ILE A 163 4.87 -13.14 32.43
N LEU A 164 5.17 -13.80 31.31
CA LEU A 164 6.45 -14.48 31.14
C LEU A 164 7.46 -13.47 30.60
N ARG A 165 8.66 -13.42 31.16
CA ARG A 165 9.76 -12.54 30.71
C ARG A 165 10.99 -13.35 30.36
N ALA A 166 11.74 -12.89 29.35
CA ALA A 166 13.08 -13.37 29.11
C ALA A 166 14.00 -12.90 30.25
N LYS A 167 15.01 -13.71 30.58
CA LYS A 167 16.06 -13.38 31.55
C LYS A 167 17.34 -13.03 30.79
N ILE A 168 17.55 -11.75 30.55
CA ILE A 168 18.65 -11.22 29.74
C ILE A 168 19.51 -10.31 30.63
N ASP A 169 19.41 -8.99 30.48
CA ASP A 169 20.23 -8.03 31.20
C ASP A 169 19.44 -6.75 31.51
N MET A 170 19.06 -6.57 32.78
CA MET A 170 18.37 -5.37 33.24
C MET A 170 19.22 -4.10 33.18
N ALA A 171 20.55 -4.22 33.08
CA ALA A 171 21.47 -3.08 32.95
C ALA A 171 21.79 -2.73 31.49
N SER A 172 21.23 -3.46 30.51
CA SER A 172 21.55 -3.26 29.10
C SER A 172 21.27 -1.81 28.65
N PRO A 173 22.15 -1.20 27.83
CA PRO A 173 21.85 0.09 27.22
C PRO A 173 20.69 0.01 26.22
N ASN A 174 20.40 -1.19 25.68
CA ASN A 174 19.24 -1.43 24.85
C ASN A 174 18.04 -1.82 25.73
N MET A 175 17.01 -0.96 25.76
CA MET A 175 15.79 -1.18 26.54
C MET A 175 15.06 -2.47 26.20
N ASN A 176 15.17 -2.96 24.96
CA ASN A 176 14.55 -4.21 24.51
C ASN A 176 15.23 -5.45 25.10
N MET A 177 16.49 -5.32 25.56
CA MET A 177 17.23 -6.39 26.22
C MET A 177 17.01 -6.44 27.74
N ARG A 178 16.21 -5.52 28.30
CA ARG A 178 15.90 -5.47 29.74
C ARG A 178 14.73 -6.38 30.08
N ASP A 179 15.02 -7.68 30.14
CA ASP A 179 14.08 -8.77 30.43
C ASP A 179 12.70 -8.53 29.75
N PRO A 180 12.64 -8.53 28.41
CA PRO A 180 11.40 -8.26 27.68
C PRO A 180 10.32 -9.31 27.96
N ALA A 181 9.06 -8.91 27.84
CA ALA A 181 7.93 -9.83 27.97
C ALA A 181 7.86 -10.79 26.77
N ILE A 182 7.63 -12.06 27.04
CA ILE A 182 7.45 -13.15 26.06
C ILE A 182 5.95 -13.45 25.90
N TYR A 183 5.21 -13.57 27.00
CA TYR A 183 3.77 -13.85 27.02
C TYR A 183 3.04 -12.94 28.01
N ARG A 184 1.77 -12.63 27.68
CA ARG A 184 0.82 -11.95 28.56
C ARG A 184 -0.47 -12.74 28.67
N ILE A 185 -1.17 -12.62 29.79
CA ILE A 185 -2.53 -13.13 29.97
C ILE A 185 -3.54 -12.16 29.35
N ARG A 186 -4.45 -12.70 28.54
CA ARG A 186 -5.56 -11.99 27.94
C ARG A 186 -6.72 -12.96 27.70
N HIS A 187 -7.83 -12.80 28.42
CA HIS A 187 -9.05 -13.56 28.18
C HIS A 187 -9.86 -12.87 27.07
N ALA A 188 -9.61 -13.26 25.82
CA ALA A 188 -10.30 -12.73 24.66
C ALA A 188 -10.42 -13.80 23.57
N HIS A 189 -11.52 -13.79 22.84
CA HIS A 189 -11.74 -14.70 21.72
C HIS A 189 -10.78 -14.39 20.57
N HIS A 190 -10.02 -15.37 20.10
CA HIS A 190 -9.16 -15.23 18.93
C HIS A 190 -9.90 -15.62 17.65
N HIS A 191 -9.78 -14.82 16.59
CA HIS A 191 -10.54 -15.01 15.35
C HIS A 191 -10.31 -16.36 14.64
N ARG A 192 -9.19 -17.05 14.94
CA ARG A 192 -8.87 -18.40 14.42
C ARG A 192 -8.86 -19.51 15.45
N THR A 193 -8.32 -19.24 16.63
CA THR A 193 -8.08 -20.28 17.65
C THR A 193 -9.18 -20.28 18.73
N GLY A 194 -10.18 -19.42 18.58
CA GLY A 194 -11.29 -19.28 19.50
C GLY A 194 -10.80 -18.99 20.92
N ASP A 195 -11.32 -19.75 21.88
CA ASP A 195 -10.99 -19.62 23.30
C ASP A 195 -9.96 -20.68 23.77
N ALA A 196 -9.25 -21.32 22.84
CA ALA A 196 -8.25 -22.35 23.17
C ALA A 196 -7.03 -21.78 23.91
N TRP A 197 -6.82 -20.46 23.83
CA TRP A 197 -5.71 -19.75 24.44
C TRP A 197 -6.21 -18.57 25.27
N CYS A 198 -5.60 -18.37 26.43
CA CYS A 198 -5.78 -17.17 27.27
C CYS A 198 -4.44 -16.48 27.58
N ILE A 199 -3.35 -16.99 27.00
CA ILE A 199 -2.03 -16.36 27.00
C ILE A 199 -1.62 -16.15 25.55
N TYR A 200 -1.08 -14.97 25.25
CA TYR A 200 -0.68 -14.59 23.90
C TYR A 200 0.77 -14.13 23.88
N PRO A 201 1.55 -14.55 22.88
CA PRO A 201 2.94 -14.16 22.76
C PRO A 201 3.04 -12.67 22.41
N MET A 202 4.13 -12.04 22.82
CA MET A 202 4.48 -10.68 22.43
C MET A 202 5.15 -10.68 21.06
N TYR A 203 5.00 -9.57 20.32
CA TYR A 203 5.54 -9.39 18.97
C TYR A 203 7.00 -9.86 18.83
N ASP A 204 7.90 -9.38 19.67
CA ASP A 204 9.33 -9.70 19.57
C ASP A 204 9.64 -11.20 19.60
N PHE A 205 8.87 -11.96 20.39
CA PHE A 205 9.04 -13.41 20.49
C PHE A 205 8.34 -14.13 19.34
N ALA A 206 7.07 -13.79 19.08
CA ALA A 206 6.29 -14.42 18.02
C ALA A 206 6.93 -14.23 16.63
N HIS A 207 7.41 -13.02 16.36
CA HIS A 207 7.93 -12.62 15.06
C HIS A 207 9.16 -13.42 14.65
N CYS A 208 10.19 -13.46 15.52
CA CYS A 208 11.44 -14.17 15.22
C CYS A 208 11.24 -15.68 15.16
N VAL A 209 10.46 -16.24 16.10
CA VAL A 209 10.20 -17.69 16.12
C VAL A 209 9.38 -18.11 14.90
N SER A 210 8.41 -17.30 14.45
CA SER A 210 7.66 -17.57 13.22
C SER A 210 8.59 -17.57 11.99
N ASP A 211 9.48 -16.59 11.89
CA ASP A 211 10.48 -16.54 10.81
C ASP A 211 11.37 -17.80 10.79
N ALA A 212 11.76 -18.31 11.97
CA ALA A 212 12.55 -19.54 12.07
C ALA A 212 11.75 -20.81 11.75
N ILE A 213 10.48 -20.89 12.14
CA ILE A 213 9.57 -22.00 11.80
C ILE A 213 9.39 -22.10 10.28
N GLU A 214 9.24 -20.96 9.61
CA GLU A 214 9.03 -20.87 8.17
C GLU A 214 10.30 -21.01 7.34
N GLY A 215 11.49 -21.01 7.98
CA GLY A 215 12.76 -21.07 7.27
C GLY A 215 13.07 -19.79 6.49
N ILE A 216 12.58 -18.63 6.96
CA ILE A 216 12.89 -17.33 6.38
C ILE A 216 14.41 -17.12 6.41
N SER A 217 15.00 -16.69 5.29
CA SER A 217 16.42 -16.35 5.27
C SER A 217 16.64 -14.88 5.59
N HIS A 218 15.81 -14.00 5.02
CA HIS A 218 15.94 -12.55 5.17
C HIS A 218 14.62 -11.93 5.64
N SER A 219 14.57 -11.59 6.92
CA SER A 219 13.44 -10.96 7.59
C SER A 219 13.50 -9.45 7.40
N LEU A 220 12.76 -8.94 6.41
CA LEU A 220 12.80 -7.51 6.05
C LEU A 220 11.75 -6.74 6.86
N CYS A 221 12.18 -5.71 7.59
CA CYS A 221 11.32 -4.84 8.40
C CYS A 221 11.72 -3.36 8.29
N THR A 222 10.95 -2.47 8.90
CA THR A 222 11.27 -1.04 8.87
C THR A 222 12.22 -0.62 9.99
N LEU A 223 12.89 0.53 9.85
CA LEU A 223 13.89 1.04 10.81
C LEU A 223 13.39 1.18 12.25
N GLU A 224 12.07 1.28 12.47
CA GLU A 224 11.47 1.29 13.80
C GLU A 224 11.82 0.04 14.63
N PHE A 225 12.19 -1.07 13.97
CA PHE A 225 12.57 -2.33 14.62
C PHE A 225 14.09 -2.54 14.69
N ALA A 226 14.92 -1.55 14.35
CA ALA A 226 16.38 -1.69 14.40
C ALA A 226 16.89 -2.02 15.81
N ASP A 227 16.36 -1.35 16.84
CA ASP A 227 16.72 -1.61 18.24
C ASP A 227 16.12 -2.93 18.77
N HIS A 228 15.23 -3.58 18.02
CA HIS A 228 14.67 -4.89 18.34
C HIS A 228 15.54 -6.04 17.79
N ARG A 229 16.41 -5.78 16.79
CA ARG A 229 17.29 -6.81 16.20
C ARG A 229 18.13 -7.57 17.23
N PRO A 230 18.77 -6.94 18.24
CA PRO A 230 19.54 -7.69 19.23
C PRO A 230 18.69 -8.71 20.02
N LEU A 231 17.40 -8.39 20.25
CA LEU A 231 16.47 -9.30 20.91
C LEU A 231 16.02 -10.43 19.98
N TYR A 232 15.75 -10.10 18.72
CA TYR A 232 15.47 -11.08 17.65
C TYR A 232 16.61 -12.12 17.56
N GLU A 233 17.86 -11.65 17.45
CA GLU A 233 19.06 -12.49 17.40
C GLU A 233 19.25 -13.29 18.70
N TRP A 234 18.95 -12.69 19.86
CA TRP A 234 19.05 -13.38 21.15
C TRP A 234 18.08 -14.57 21.22
N PHE A 235 16.80 -14.38 20.91
CA PHE A 235 15.83 -15.48 20.95
C PHE A 235 16.21 -16.61 20.01
N LEU A 236 16.53 -16.30 18.75
CA LEU A 236 16.91 -17.32 17.77
C LEU A 236 18.21 -18.02 18.14
N GLY A 237 19.20 -17.27 18.64
CA GLY A 237 20.45 -17.82 19.12
C GLY A 237 20.24 -18.81 20.26
N GLN A 238 19.50 -18.42 21.31
CA GLN A 238 19.21 -19.31 22.44
C GLN A 238 18.45 -20.56 21.98
N LEU A 239 17.39 -20.40 21.19
CA LEU A 239 16.60 -21.54 20.72
C LEU A 239 17.40 -22.47 19.79
N ALA A 240 18.35 -21.94 19.02
CA ALA A 240 19.27 -22.77 18.24
C ALA A 240 20.24 -23.57 19.11
N GLU A 241 20.80 -22.97 20.17
CA GLU A 241 21.65 -23.69 21.13
C GLU A 241 20.88 -24.79 21.88
N LEU A 242 19.57 -24.58 22.11
CA LEU A 242 18.67 -25.58 22.67
C LEU A 242 18.24 -26.66 21.65
N GLY A 243 18.68 -26.57 20.40
CA GLY A 243 18.37 -27.53 19.35
C GLY A 243 16.99 -27.37 18.71
N GLU A 244 16.27 -26.28 19.01
CA GLU A 244 14.93 -26.02 18.47
C GLU A 244 14.96 -25.53 17.02
N PHE A 245 16.05 -24.90 16.60
CA PHE A 245 16.26 -24.44 15.23
C PHE A 245 17.67 -24.76 14.73
N LYS A 246 17.78 -25.05 13.43
CA LYS A 246 19.07 -25.30 12.77
C LYS A 246 19.63 -23.98 12.23
N ARG A 247 20.96 -23.84 12.30
CA ARG A 247 21.68 -22.75 11.62
C ARG A 247 21.82 -23.08 10.11
N PRO A 248 21.87 -22.06 9.22
CA PRO A 248 21.80 -20.62 9.51
C PRO A 248 20.40 -20.18 9.96
N LEU A 249 20.36 -19.17 10.83
CA LEU A 249 19.12 -18.58 11.33
C LEU A 249 18.66 -17.45 10.42
N PRO A 250 17.36 -17.12 10.37
CA PRO A 250 16.85 -15.92 9.71
C PRO A 250 17.61 -14.67 10.15
N GLN A 251 17.91 -13.76 9.21
CA GLN A 251 18.55 -12.47 9.51
C GLN A 251 17.56 -11.32 9.37
N GLN A 252 17.46 -10.47 10.40
CA GLN A 252 16.68 -9.25 10.33
C GLN A 252 17.45 -8.15 9.59
N ILE A 253 16.81 -7.53 8.60
CA ILE A 253 17.37 -6.42 7.82
C ILE A 253 16.34 -5.31 7.72
N GLU A 254 16.74 -4.11 8.14
CA GLU A 254 15.85 -2.96 8.19
C GLU A 254 15.97 -2.06 6.96
N PHE A 255 14.86 -1.44 6.56
CA PHE A 255 14.81 -0.40 5.53
C PHE A 255 13.97 0.80 5.99
N SER A 256 14.18 1.98 5.41
CA SER A 256 13.41 3.17 5.74
C SER A 256 11.96 3.04 5.27
N ARG A 257 11.01 3.40 6.14
CA ARG A 257 9.59 3.40 5.77
C ARG A 257 9.31 4.47 4.73
N LEU A 258 8.23 4.29 3.98
CA LEU A 258 7.75 5.31 3.05
C LEU A 258 7.20 6.52 3.82
N ASN A 259 7.70 7.72 3.48
CA ASN A 259 7.06 8.98 3.82
C ASN A 259 6.82 9.77 2.53
N LEU A 260 5.61 10.30 2.36
CA LEU A 260 5.19 11.06 1.20
C LEU A 260 4.78 12.47 1.64
N THR A 261 5.10 13.49 0.84
CA THR A 261 4.51 14.82 1.02
C THR A 261 2.98 14.74 0.87
N TYR A 262 2.24 15.60 1.59
CA TYR A 262 0.77 15.70 1.55
C TYR A 262 -0.04 14.45 1.96
N VAL A 263 0.61 13.32 2.26
CA VAL A 263 -0.05 12.04 2.55
C VAL A 263 0.26 11.60 3.98
N VAL A 264 -0.78 11.14 4.68
CA VAL A 264 -0.66 10.58 6.02
C VAL A 264 -0.85 9.07 5.99
N LEU A 265 0.19 8.32 6.38
CA LEU A 265 0.15 6.84 6.42
C LEU A 265 -0.12 6.29 7.83
N SER A 266 -0.10 7.13 8.86
CA SER A 266 -0.35 6.69 10.23
C SER A 266 -1.77 6.15 10.40
N LYS A 267 -1.90 4.87 10.75
CA LYS A 267 -3.18 4.20 10.98
C LYS A 267 -4.09 4.96 11.95
N ARG A 268 -3.56 5.49 13.05
CA ARG A 268 -4.33 6.29 14.02
C ARG A 268 -5.00 7.50 13.34
N LYS A 269 -4.27 8.21 12.47
CA LYS A 269 -4.80 9.38 11.75
C LYS A 269 -5.79 8.96 10.66
N LEU A 270 -5.54 7.85 9.96
CA LEU A 270 -6.47 7.30 8.97
C LEU A 270 -7.82 6.91 9.61
N ILE A 271 -7.78 6.24 10.78
CA ILE A 271 -8.99 5.94 11.55
C ILE A 271 -9.74 7.24 11.88
N GLN A 272 -9.05 8.28 12.36
CA GLN A 272 -9.68 9.57 12.67
C GLN A 272 -10.34 10.23 11.46
N LEU A 273 -9.75 10.13 10.27
CA LEU A 273 -10.35 10.66 9.03
C LEU A 273 -11.65 9.95 8.69
N VAL A 274 -11.67 8.62 8.81
CA VAL A 274 -12.85 7.80 8.51
C VAL A 274 -13.94 7.97 9.57
N THR A 275 -13.60 7.82 10.86
CA THR A 275 -14.59 7.91 11.94
C THR A 275 -15.11 9.34 12.15
N GLY A 276 -14.31 10.35 11.78
CA GLY A 276 -14.72 11.75 11.78
C GLY A 276 -15.57 12.16 10.57
N GLY A 277 -15.80 11.27 9.60
CA GLY A 277 -16.59 11.58 8.40
C GLY A 277 -15.93 12.59 7.45
N HIS A 278 -14.60 12.72 7.49
CA HIS A 278 -13.85 13.59 6.57
C HIS A 278 -13.66 12.98 5.18
N VAL A 279 -13.94 11.69 5.05
CA VAL A 279 -13.88 10.86 3.84
C VAL A 279 -15.04 9.86 3.88
N ASP A 280 -15.40 9.30 2.72
CA ASP A 280 -16.59 8.46 2.56
C ASP A 280 -16.42 7.04 3.16
N GLY A 281 -15.17 6.66 3.46
CA GLY A 281 -14.81 5.35 4.00
C GLY A 281 -13.39 4.96 3.64
N TRP A 282 -13.00 3.73 3.98
CA TRP A 282 -11.64 3.21 3.75
C TRP A 282 -11.27 3.03 2.27
N ASN A 283 -12.25 3.01 1.37
CA ASN A 283 -12.04 2.95 -0.08
C ASN A 283 -12.15 4.33 -0.77
N ASP A 284 -12.21 5.42 0.00
CA ASP A 284 -12.28 6.77 -0.57
C ASP A 284 -11.04 7.05 -1.46
N PRO A 285 -11.20 7.56 -2.70
CA PRO A 285 -10.07 7.86 -3.60
C PRO A 285 -9.04 8.85 -3.05
N ARG A 286 -9.40 9.63 -2.02
CA ARG A 286 -8.52 10.59 -1.34
C ARG A 286 -7.64 9.93 -0.27
N LEU A 287 -8.02 8.73 0.21
CA LEU A 287 -7.23 8.01 1.21
C LEU A 287 -6.05 7.28 0.56
N PRO A 288 -4.91 7.16 1.27
CA PRO A 288 -3.74 6.45 0.77
C PRO A 288 -3.83 4.93 1.00
N THR A 289 -5.03 4.38 1.15
CA THR A 289 -5.27 2.94 1.24
C THR A 289 -5.12 2.32 -0.15
N LEU A 290 -4.72 1.05 -0.23
CA LEU A 290 -4.65 0.36 -1.54
C LEU A 290 -6.05 0.22 -2.15
N LYS A 291 -7.06 -0.06 -1.31
CA LYS A 291 -8.48 -0.02 -1.69
C LYS A 291 -8.90 1.34 -2.28
N GLY A 292 -8.47 2.45 -1.67
CA GLY A 292 -8.72 3.81 -2.16
C GLY A 292 -8.00 4.12 -3.47
N ALA A 293 -6.73 3.74 -3.58
CA ALA A 293 -5.97 3.85 -4.83
C ALA A 293 -6.62 3.09 -5.98
N ARG A 294 -7.06 1.85 -5.73
CA ARG A 294 -7.74 1.05 -6.74
C ARG A 294 -9.04 1.71 -7.21
N ARG A 295 -9.85 2.24 -6.28
CA ARG A 295 -11.06 3.00 -6.64
C ARG A 295 -10.72 4.29 -7.41
N ARG A 296 -9.61 4.96 -7.08
CA ARG A 296 -9.11 6.14 -7.80
C ARG A 296 -8.68 5.85 -9.24
N GLY A 297 -8.40 4.59 -9.57
CA GLY A 297 -7.88 4.19 -10.88
C GLY A 297 -6.35 4.14 -10.96
N PHE A 298 -5.65 4.13 -9.81
CA PHE A 298 -4.23 3.81 -9.78
C PHE A 298 -4.02 2.34 -10.18
N THR A 299 -2.82 2.02 -10.67
CA THR A 299 -2.51 0.70 -11.22
C THR A 299 -1.43 -0.02 -10.40
N PRO A 300 -1.45 -1.36 -10.37
CA PRO A 300 -0.36 -2.15 -9.80
C PRO A 300 1.00 -1.83 -10.42
N GLN A 301 1.05 -1.69 -11.76
CA GLN A 301 2.27 -1.35 -12.50
C GLN A 301 2.79 0.05 -12.13
N GLY A 302 1.91 1.04 -11.93
CA GLY A 302 2.31 2.35 -11.42
C GLY A 302 2.94 2.28 -10.03
N PHE A 303 2.43 1.43 -9.13
CA PHE A 303 3.08 1.19 -7.84
C PHE A 303 4.42 0.44 -7.96
N LYS A 304 4.55 -0.53 -8.88
CA LYS A 304 5.83 -1.19 -9.17
C LYS A 304 6.88 -0.18 -9.62
N LEU A 305 6.54 0.64 -10.63
CA LEU A 305 7.41 1.71 -11.12
C LEU A 305 7.81 2.68 -10.00
N PHE A 306 6.85 3.04 -9.14
CA PHE A 306 7.13 3.89 -7.99
C PHE A 306 8.10 3.23 -7.01
N ALA A 307 7.88 1.96 -6.64
CA ALA A 307 8.75 1.23 -5.73
C ALA A 307 10.18 1.12 -6.28
N ASP A 308 10.34 0.85 -7.58
CA ASP A 308 11.64 0.76 -8.25
C ASP A 308 12.34 2.12 -8.27
N ARG A 309 11.60 3.20 -8.56
CA ARG A 309 12.14 4.56 -8.69
C ARG A 309 12.62 5.13 -7.36
N ILE A 310 11.88 4.89 -6.26
CA ILE A 310 12.27 5.41 -4.94
C ILE A 310 13.38 4.58 -4.29
N GLY A 311 13.56 3.34 -4.74
CA GLY A 311 14.55 2.41 -4.23
C GLY A 311 14.39 2.09 -2.74
N ILE A 312 15.41 1.41 -2.21
CA ILE A 312 15.48 0.96 -0.82
C ILE A 312 16.75 1.53 -0.18
N SER A 313 16.62 2.10 1.02
CA SER A 313 17.75 2.64 1.79
C SER A 313 17.51 2.47 3.28
N LYS A 314 18.53 2.71 4.10
CA LYS A 314 18.43 2.81 5.56
C LYS A 314 18.33 4.26 6.06
N SER A 315 18.15 5.21 5.15
CA SER A 315 18.02 6.63 5.47
C SER A 315 16.58 7.07 5.26
N ASP A 316 16.01 7.74 6.25
CA ASP A 316 14.68 8.33 6.11
C ASP A 316 14.68 9.39 5.01
N SER A 317 13.66 9.32 4.17
CA SER A 317 13.43 10.30 3.11
C SER A 317 11.95 10.68 3.06
N LEU A 318 11.70 11.95 2.77
CA LEU A 318 10.38 12.47 2.44
C LEU A 318 10.29 12.59 0.92
N ILE A 319 9.55 11.67 0.31
CA ILE A 319 9.39 11.60 -1.14
C ILE A 319 8.25 12.53 -1.56
N ASP A 320 8.43 13.28 -2.64
CA ASP A 320 7.36 14.10 -3.19
C ASP A 320 6.25 13.20 -3.76
N TYR A 321 5.00 13.45 -3.38
CA TYR A 321 3.83 12.77 -3.90
C TYR A 321 3.77 12.80 -5.43
N GLN A 322 4.29 13.85 -6.07
CA GLN A 322 4.32 13.96 -7.51
C GLN A 322 5.10 12.82 -8.18
N VAL A 323 6.08 12.21 -7.51
CA VAL A 323 6.80 11.04 -8.02
C VAL A 323 5.85 9.85 -8.22
N LEU A 324 4.93 9.64 -7.28
CA LEU A 324 3.90 8.59 -7.40
C LEU A 324 2.93 8.92 -8.54
N GLU A 325 2.49 10.17 -8.63
CA GLU A 325 1.59 10.59 -9.71
C GLU A 325 2.24 10.42 -11.09
N ASP A 326 3.53 10.72 -11.23
CA ASP A 326 4.27 10.56 -12.47
C ASP A 326 4.39 9.09 -12.88
N CYS A 327 4.64 8.18 -11.93
CA CYS A 327 4.62 6.74 -12.20
C CYS A 327 3.24 6.26 -12.67
N MET A 328 2.16 6.78 -12.09
CA MET A 328 0.79 6.46 -12.52
C MET A 328 0.50 7.03 -13.92
N ARG A 329 0.92 8.27 -14.20
CA ARG A 329 0.78 8.90 -15.52
C ARG A 329 1.57 8.14 -16.58
N GLU A 330 2.78 7.68 -16.27
CA GLU A 330 3.64 6.92 -17.18
C GLU A 330 2.99 5.58 -17.56
N ASP A 331 2.53 4.80 -16.59
CA ASP A 331 1.83 3.53 -16.87
C ASP A 331 0.52 3.74 -17.66
N LEU A 332 -0.30 4.70 -17.24
CA LEU A 332 -1.56 5.01 -17.93
C LEU A 332 -1.33 5.60 -19.32
N ASN A 333 -0.22 6.33 -19.54
CA ASN A 333 0.11 6.88 -20.85
C ASN A 333 0.29 5.78 -21.89
N GLU A 334 0.86 4.63 -21.52
CA GLU A 334 1.10 3.52 -22.46
C GLU A 334 -0.15 2.66 -22.68
N ARG A 335 -0.96 2.44 -21.64
CA ARG A 335 -2.04 1.43 -21.70
C ARG A 335 -3.46 1.98 -21.85
N ALA A 336 -3.71 3.22 -21.43
CA ALA A 336 -5.07 3.76 -21.41
C ALA A 336 -5.48 4.24 -22.80
N GLU A 337 -6.57 3.71 -23.33
CA GLU A 337 -7.15 4.28 -24.54
C GLU A 337 -7.67 5.70 -24.29
N ARG A 338 -7.38 6.62 -25.21
CA ARG A 338 -7.83 8.00 -25.14
C ARG A 338 -9.34 8.04 -25.38
N ARG A 339 -10.04 8.76 -24.51
CA ARG A 339 -11.46 9.10 -24.65
C ARG A 339 -11.62 10.61 -24.57
N VAL A 340 -12.80 11.09 -24.91
CA VAL A 340 -13.14 12.51 -24.84
C VAL A 340 -14.25 12.65 -23.81
N ALA A 341 -14.05 13.55 -22.87
CA ALA A 341 -15.03 14.03 -21.92
C ALA A 341 -15.02 15.56 -21.98
N VAL A 342 -16.17 16.18 -21.75
CA VAL A 342 -16.28 17.62 -21.56
C VAL A 342 -16.79 17.83 -20.14
N LEU A 343 -15.99 18.48 -19.29
CA LEU A 343 -16.24 18.55 -17.84
C LEU A 343 -17.06 19.80 -17.46
N ASP A 344 -16.77 20.94 -18.06
CA ASP A 344 -17.57 22.17 -17.91
C ASP A 344 -18.20 22.54 -19.26
N PRO A 345 -19.32 21.91 -19.64
CA PRO A 345 -19.85 21.99 -20.98
C PRO A 345 -20.48 23.37 -21.29
N ILE A 346 -20.13 23.91 -22.45
CA ILE A 346 -20.90 24.95 -23.15
C ILE A 346 -21.30 24.47 -24.54
N LYS A 347 -22.46 24.92 -25.03
CA LYS A 347 -22.91 24.57 -26.38
C LYS A 347 -22.09 25.29 -27.43
N LEU A 348 -21.70 24.56 -28.46
CA LEU A 348 -21.18 25.08 -29.73
C LEU A 348 -22.14 24.68 -30.84
N ILE A 349 -22.70 25.65 -31.55
CA ILE A 349 -23.62 25.44 -32.67
C ILE A 349 -22.89 25.76 -33.98
N LEU A 350 -22.76 24.75 -34.83
CA LEU A 350 -22.21 24.90 -36.17
C LEU A 350 -23.29 25.41 -37.13
N SER A 351 -23.36 26.73 -37.34
CA SER A 351 -24.47 27.40 -38.02
C SER A 351 -24.66 26.94 -39.47
N ASN A 352 -23.59 26.56 -40.16
CA ASN A 352 -23.60 26.06 -41.53
C ASN A 352 -23.56 24.51 -41.63
N PHE A 353 -23.63 23.78 -40.51
CA PHE A 353 -23.72 22.31 -40.52
C PHE A 353 -25.19 21.85 -40.57
N PRO A 354 -25.54 20.85 -41.40
CA PRO A 354 -26.94 20.43 -41.57
C PRO A 354 -27.56 19.86 -40.28
N GLU A 355 -28.81 20.25 -39.96
CA GLU A 355 -29.49 19.91 -38.71
C GLU A 355 -29.68 18.41 -38.48
N ASN A 356 -30.00 17.66 -39.53
CA ASN A 356 -30.29 16.22 -39.46
C ASN A 356 -29.16 15.36 -40.05
N HIS A 357 -27.92 15.82 -39.91
CA HIS A 357 -26.74 15.10 -40.37
C HIS A 357 -25.83 14.76 -39.19
N ALA A 358 -25.31 13.55 -39.20
CA ALA A 358 -24.24 13.11 -38.34
C ALA A 358 -23.11 12.61 -39.24
N GLU A 359 -21.90 13.08 -38.98
CA GLU A 359 -20.74 12.71 -39.76
C GLU A 359 -19.71 11.96 -38.89
N PRO A 360 -19.28 10.75 -39.29
CA PRO A 360 -18.28 10.01 -38.53
C PRO A 360 -16.90 10.66 -38.69
N CYS A 361 -16.30 10.98 -37.54
CA CYS A 361 -14.91 11.40 -37.39
C CYS A 361 -14.09 10.26 -36.75
N LEU A 362 -12.96 9.88 -37.35
CA LEU A 362 -12.13 8.77 -36.88
C LEU A 362 -11.04 9.24 -35.91
N ALA A 363 -11.17 8.85 -34.64
CA ALA A 363 -10.21 9.14 -33.58
C ALA A 363 -9.38 7.89 -33.26
N PRO A 364 -8.03 7.95 -33.25
CA PRO A 364 -7.21 6.85 -32.75
C PRO A 364 -7.52 6.57 -31.28
N ASN A 365 -7.55 5.29 -30.92
CA ASN A 365 -7.67 4.88 -29.52
C ASN A 365 -6.39 5.18 -28.74
N HIS A 366 -5.24 5.19 -29.41
CA HIS A 366 -3.97 5.56 -28.81
C HIS A 366 -3.04 6.25 -29.81
N PRO A 367 -2.29 7.30 -29.43
CA PRO A 367 -1.40 8.01 -30.34
C PRO A 367 -0.19 7.18 -30.80
N HIS A 368 0.31 6.26 -29.95
CA HIS A 368 1.51 5.47 -30.22
C HIS A 368 1.23 3.97 -30.50
N HIS A 369 -0.03 3.54 -30.40
CA HIS A 369 -0.45 2.14 -30.59
C HIS A 369 -1.48 2.04 -31.73
N PRO A 370 -1.05 2.14 -33.00
CA PRO A 370 -1.96 2.08 -34.15
C PRO A 370 -2.73 0.75 -34.25
N GLU A 371 -2.21 -0.33 -33.67
CA GLU A 371 -2.84 -1.65 -33.56
C GLU A 371 -4.13 -1.65 -32.74
N LEU A 372 -4.32 -0.68 -31.83
CA LEU A 372 -5.58 -0.49 -31.09
C LEU A 372 -6.68 0.16 -31.94
N GLY A 373 -6.36 0.50 -33.20
CA GLY A 373 -7.30 1.00 -34.17
C GLY A 373 -7.85 2.40 -33.85
N LYS A 374 -8.97 2.71 -34.48
CA LYS A 374 -9.68 3.99 -34.37
C LYS A 374 -11.12 3.72 -33.96
N ARG A 375 -11.73 4.70 -33.30
CA ARG A 375 -13.17 4.75 -33.00
C ARG A 375 -13.83 5.90 -33.75
N GLU A 376 -15.13 5.80 -33.94
CA GLU A 376 -15.93 6.88 -34.50
C GLU A 376 -16.41 7.83 -33.40
N ILE A 377 -16.34 9.13 -33.68
CA ILE A 377 -17.00 10.19 -32.91
C ILE A 377 -17.94 10.88 -33.90
N GLN A 378 -19.24 10.88 -33.61
CA GLN A 378 -20.22 11.51 -34.50
C GLN A 378 -20.16 13.02 -34.34
N LEU A 379 -19.92 13.73 -35.44
CA LEU A 379 -20.02 15.19 -35.52
C LEU A 379 -21.45 15.57 -35.92
N THR A 380 -22.10 16.38 -35.09
CA THR A 380 -23.43 16.92 -35.34
C THR A 380 -23.40 18.45 -35.31
N ARG A 381 -24.50 19.09 -35.67
CA ARG A 381 -24.65 20.55 -35.60
C ARG A 381 -24.43 21.12 -34.21
N GLU A 382 -24.98 20.48 -33.18
CA GLU A 382 -24.82 20.88 -31.78
C GLU A 382 -23.75 20.03 -31.11
N LEU A 383 -22.76 20.70 -30.52
CA LEU A 383 -21.63 20.09 -29.83
C LEU A 383 -21.49 20.64 -28.40
N TRP A 384 -20.89 19.86 -27.53
CA TRP A 384 -20.31 20.30 -26.26
C TRP A 384 -18.82 20.57 -26.44
N ILE A 385 -18.34 21.68 -25.90
CA ILE A 385 -16.92 22.00 -25.73
C ILE A 385 -16.68 22.45 -24.29
N GLU A 386 -15.41 22.46 -23.85
CA GLU A 386 -15.08 23.04 -22.54
C GLU A 386 -15.34 24.54 -22.53
N ARG A 387 -15.86 25.04 -21.42
CA ARG A 387 -16.01 26.47 -21.18
C ARG A 387 -14.66 27.20 -21.29
N GLU A 388 -13.59 26.61 -20.77
CA GLU A 388 -12.24 27.18 -20.80
C GLU A 388 -11.58 27.22 -22.18
N ASP A 389 -12.19 26.57 -23.17
CA ASP A 389 -11.74 26.59 -24.57
C ASP A 389 -12.31 27.74 -25.38
N PHE A 390 -13.17 28.58 -24.77
CA PHE A 390 -13.67 29.81 -25.36
C PHE A 390 -13.39 31.04 -24.49
N MET A 391 -12.85 32.11 -25.09
CA MET A 391 -12.67 33.40 -24.43
C MET A 391 -13.12 34.54 -25.35
N ILE A 392 -13.91 35.48 -24.81
CA ILE A 392 -14.28 36.71 -25.52
C ILE A 392 -13.02 37.56 -25.76
N GLU A 393 -12.25 37.78 -24.69
CA GLU A 393 -10.98 38.50 -24.72
C GLU A 393 -9.84 37.53 -24.37
N PRO A 394 -9.02 37.09 -25.35
CA PRO A 394 -7.96 36.12 -25.09
C PRO A 394 -6.87 36.71 -24.21
N SER A 395 -6.47 35.95 -23.19
CA SER A 395 -5.21 36.18 -22.50
C SER A 395 -4.01 35.87 -23.40
N LYS A 396 -2.84 36.42 -23.06
CA LYS A 396 -1.59 36.16 -23.79
C LYS A 396 -1.30 34.65 -23.79
N GLY A 397 -1.14 34.06 -24.97
CA GLY A 397 -0.89 32.61 -25.13
C GLY A 397 -2.15 31.77 -25.29
N PHE A 398 -3.34 32.38 -25.34
CA PHE A 398 -4.57 31.66 -25.64
C PHE A 398 -4.67 31.34 -27.14
N PHE A 399 -4.67 30.04 -27.47
CA PHE A 399 -4.72 29.54 -28.85
C PHE A 399 -6.03 28.85 -29.22
N ARG A 400 -6.99 28.80 -28.29
CA ARG A 400 -8.29 28.15 -28.49
C ARG A 400 -9.30 29.14 -29.10
N LEU A 401 -10.59 28.90 -28.94
CA LEU A 401 -11.63 29.60 -29.70
C LEU A 401 -11.88 31.01 -29.13
N THR A 402 -11.87 32.02 -30.01
CA THR A 402 -12.25 33.39 -29.67
C THR A 402 -13.03 34.02 -30.82
N PRO A 403 -13.80 35.11 -30.60
CA PRO A 403 -14.56 35.76 -31.65
C PRO A 403 -13.73 36.04 -32.91
N GLY A 404 -14.20 35.55 -34.06
CA GLY A 404 -13.56 35.73 -35.37
C GLY A 404 -12.29 34.90 -35.60
N LYS A 405 -11.84 34.09 -34.63
CA LYS A 405 -10.69 33.17 -34.77
C LYS A 405 -11.14 31.74 -35.04
N GLU A 406 -10.16 30.96 -35.48
CA GLU A 406 -10.34 29.58 -35.89
C GLU A 406 -9.63 28.63 -34.93
N VAL A 407 -10.26 27.48 -34.72
CA VAL A 407 -9.72 26.38 -33.94
C VAL A 407 -10.03 25.07 -34.66
N ARG A 408 -9.26 24.02 -34.42
CA ARG A 408 -9.59 22.69 -34.93
C ARG A 408 -10.31 21.91 -33.85
N LEU A 409 -11.49 21.41 -34.21
CA LEU A 409 -12.16 20.35 -33.49
C LEU A 409 -11.32 19.07 -33.65
N ARG A 410 -10.79 18.52 -32.57
CA ARG A 410 -9.89 17.37 -32.61
C ARG A 410 -10.53 16.20 -33.37
N TYR A 411 -9.84 15.67 -34.39
CA TYR A 411 -10.34 14.65 -35.33
C TYR A 411 -11.55 15.04 -36.19
N GLY A 412 -12.02 16.28 -36.12
CA GLY A 412 -13.11 16.84 -36.93
C GLY A 412 -12.61 17.91 -37.91
N TYR A 413 -13.28 19.06 -37.91
CA TYR A 413 -13.05 20.17 -38.83
C TYR A 413 -12.35 21.37 -38.17
N ILE A 414 -11.84 22.28 -38.99
CA ILE A 414 -11.56 23.65 -38.55
C ILE A 414 -12.88 24.42 -38.49
N VAL A 415 -13.11 25.12 -37.39
CA VAL A 415 -14.28 25.97 -37.17
C VAL A 415 -13.87 27.39 -36.85
N LYS A 416 -14.66 28.37 -37.32
CA LYS A 416 -14.47 29.80 -37.07
C LYS A 416 -15.60 30.33 -36.21
N CYS A 417 -15.28 30.94 -35.07
CA CYS A 417 -16.28 31.57 -34.21
C CYS A 417 -16.93 32.77 -34.92
N THR A 418 -18.26 32.77 -34.98
CA THR A 418 -19.09 33.83 -35.59
C THR A 418 -19.86 34.64 -34.55
N GLY A 419 -20.10 34.09 -33.35
CA GLY A 419 -20.82 34.78 -32.28
C GLY A 419 -20.93 33.96 -31.02
N PHE A 420 -21.59 34.51 -30.01
CA PHE A 420 -21.89 33.83 -28.75
C PHE A 420 -23.07 34.49 -28.05
N ASP A 421 -23.72 33.75 -27.16
CA ASP A 421 -24.76 34.25 -26.26
C ASP A 421 -24.25 34.28 -24.82
N VAL A 422 -24.75 35.26 -24.06
CA VAL A 422 -24.53 35.37 -22.62
C VAL A 422 -25.86 35.40 -21.88
N ASN A 423 -25.89 34.86 -20.66
CA ASN A 423 -27.03 35.03 -19.77
C ASN A 423 -27.00 36.38 -19.04
N ASP A 424 -28.02 36.64 -18.21
CA ASP A 424 -28.16 37.88 -17.42
C ASP A 424 -26.98 38.14 -16.46
N ASN A 425 -26.24 37.09 -16.10
CA ASN A 425 -25.06 37.16 -15.24
C ASN A 425 -23.76 37.34 -16.05
N GLY A 426 -23.84 37.54 -17.37
CA GLY A 426 -22.69 37.67 -18.26
C GLY A 426 -21.93 36.36 -18.53
N GLN A 427 -22.47 35.20 -18.16
CA GLN A 427 -21.86 33.90 -18.43
C GLN A 427 -22.22 33.42 -19.83
N ILE A 428 -21.22 32.88 -20.53
CA ILE A 428 -21.39 32.30 -21.87
C ILE A 428 -22.27 31.05 -21.79
N THR A 429 -23.35 31.03 -22.56
CA THR A 429 -24.29 29.91 -22.64
C THR A 429 -24.15 29.13 -23.95
N CYS A 430 -23.81 29.82 -25.04
CA CYS A 430 -23.69 29.24 -26.37
C CYS A 430 -22.64 29.97 -27.19
N VAL A 431 -21.90 29.23 -28.02
CA VAL A 431 -20.98 29.76 -29.03
C VAL A 431 -21.49 29.34 -30.40
N TYR A 432 -21.41 30.24 -31.37
CA TYR A 432 -21.74 29.97 -32.76
C TYR A 432 -20.47 29.94 -33.59
N ALA A 433 -20.38 28.96 -34.48
CA ALA A 433 -19.25 28.85 -35.40
C ALA A 433 -19.67 28.32 -36.76
N GLU A 434 -18.84 28.56 -37.76
CA GLU A 434 -18.96 27.94 -39.08
C GLU A 434 -17.81 26.95 -39.28
N TYR A 435 -18.11 25.76 -39.79
CA TYR A 435 -17.09 24.77 -40.15
C TYR A 435 -16.61 24.96 -41.59
N ASP A 436 -15.36 24.61 -41.87
CA ASP A 436 -14.80 24.56 -43.22
C ASP A 436 -14.86 23.11 -43.78
N PRO A 437 -15.74 22.81 -44.77
CA PRO A 437 -15.92 21.45 -45.30
C PRO A 437 -14.68 20.82 -45.91
N THR A 438 -13.66 21.62 -46.27
CA THR A 438 -12.42 21.13 -46.90
C THR A 438 -11.39 20.62 -45.88
N THR A 439 -11.68 20.73 -44.58
CA THR A 439 -10.68 20.56 -43.50
C THR A 439 -10.87 19.30 -42.65
N LYS A 440 -11.72 18.36 -43.07
CA LYS A 440 -12.01 17.12 -42.34
C LYS A 440 -10.71 16.38 -42.01
N SER A 441 -10.42 16.17 -40.73
CA SER A 441 -9.23 15.42 -40.32
C SER A 441 -9.18 14.02 -40.96
N GLY A 442 -8.00 13.64 -41.44
CA GLY A 442 -7.77 12.33 -42.04
C GLY A 442 -8.13 12.22 -43.53
N THR A 443 -8.57 13.30 -44.18
CA THR A 443 -8.75 13.36 -45.64
C THR A 443 -7.53 13.98 -46.34
N PRO A 444 -7.29 13.68 -47.63
CA PRO A 444 -6.20 14.30 -48.39
C PRO A 444 -6.27 15.83 -48.37
N GLY A 445 -5.17 16.50 -48.02
CA GLY A 445 -5.08 17.96 -47.99
C GLY A 445 -5.57 18.64 -46.70
N SER A 446 -6.20 17.90 -45.77
CA SER A 446 -6.72 18.44 -44.51
C SER A 446 -5.65 19.06 -43.59
N GLU A 447 -4.39 18.65 -43.73
CA GLU A 447 -3.22 19.15 -42.99
C GLU A 447 -2.56 20.40 -43.61
N ALA A 448 -2.97 20.81 -44.82
CA ALA A 448 -2.38 21.96 -45.51
C ALA A 448 -2.69 23.29 -44.79
N ARG A 449 -3.85 23.37 -44.13
CA ARG A 449 -4.29 24.52 -43.35
C ARG A 449 -4.03 24.29 -41.87
N LYS A 450 -3.11 25.07 -41.30
CA LYS A 450 -2.75 25.01 -39.87
C LYS A 450 -3.45 26.12 -39.08
N VAL A 451 -4.01 25.75 -37.94
CA VAL A 451 -4.53 26.66 -36.90
C VAL A 451 -3.70 26.52 -35.64
N LYS A 452 -3.77 27.50 -34.74
CA LYS A 452 -2.89 27.57 -33.57
C LYS A 452 -3.31 26.63 -32.43
N GLY A 453 -4.57 26.22 -32.36
CA GLY A 453 -5.09 25.38 -31.29
C GLY A 453 -6.03 24.30 -31.78
N ASN A 454 -6.10 23.23 -30.98
CA ASN A 454 -7.03 22.13 -31.10
C ASN A 454 -7.83 22.04 -29.81
N ILE A 455 -9.14 21.81 -29.91
CA ILE A 455 -10.02 21.60 -28.75
C ILE A 455 -10.74 20.27 -28.89
N HIS A 456 -11.02 19.61 -27.76
CA HIS A 456 -11.89 18.44 -27.77
C HIS A 456 -13.36 18.86 -27.73
N TRP A 457 -14.23 17.93 -28.11
CA TRP A 457 -15.65 18.19 -28.29
C TRP A 457 -16.42 16.88 -28.27
N LEU A 458 -17.72 16.95 -27.98
CA LEU A 458 -18.65 15.83 -28.08
C LEU A 458 -19.93 16.27 -28.80
N SER A 459 -20.58 15.38 -29.54
CA SER A 459 -21.92 15.65 -30.06
C SER A 459 -22.93 15.69 -28.92
N CYS A 460 -23.79 16.71 -28.88
CA CYS A 460 -24.87 16.78 -27.90
C CYS A 460 -25.84 15.59 -28.01
N ALA A 461 -26.05 15.07 -29.22
CA ALA A 461 -27.01 14.00 -29.50
C ALA A 461 -26.45 12.59 -29.19
N HIS A 462 -25.12 12.43 -29.17
CA HIS A 462 -24.46 11.13 -29.01
C HIS A 462 -23.60 11.04 -27.74
N SER A 463 -23.46 12.12 -26.98
CA SER A 463 -22.78 12.12 -25.68
C SER A 463 -23.61 11.42 -24.62
N VAL A 464 -22.94 10.83 -23.63
CA VAL A 464 -23.57 10.24 -22.44
C VAL A 464 -23.27 11.14 -21.24
N PRO A 465 -24.29 11.59 -20.48
CA PRO A 465 -24.07 12.30 -19.21
C PRO A 465 -23.28 11.45 -18.21
N ALA A 466 -22.37 12.07 -17.45
CA ALA A 466 -21.54 11.41 -16.45
C ALA A 466 -21.29 12.32 -15.24
N GLU A 467 -20.98 11.72 -14.09
CA GLU A 467 -20.56 12.37 -12.84
C GLU A 467 -19.24 11.77 -12.34
#